data_AF-A0A3B9DRR2-F1
#
_entry.id   AF-A0A3B9DRR2-F1
#
_cell.length_a   1.000
_cell.length_b   1.000
_cell.length_c   1.000
_cell.angle_alpha   90.00
_cell.angle_beta   90.00
_cell.angle_gamma   90.00
#
_symmetry.space_group_name_H-M   'P 1'
#
loop_
_entity.id
_entity.type
_entity.pdbx_description
1 polymer ?
#
loop_
_entity_poly.entity_id
_entity_poly.type
_entity_poly.pdbx_seq_one_letter_code
_entity_poly.pdbx_strand_id
1 'polypeptide(L)' 'YIQTGGETFARRVLTLGARDGSRTEILAGLDLGERVVTVGAYQVRLASLSGGDFAGGHGH' A
#
# COMPACT_ATOMS: atom_id res chain seq x y z
N TYR A 1 0.79 2.68 0.33
CA TYR A 1 0.62 1.25 0.67
C TYR A 1 1.53 0.44 -0.22
N ILE A 2 2.04 -0.67 0.28
CA ILE A 2 2.93 -1.56 -0.47
C ILE A 2 2.29 -2.93 -0.52
N GLN A 3 2.26 -3.52 -1.70
CA GLN A 3 1.70 -4.85 -1.93
C GLN A 3 2.69 -5.89 -1.41
N THR A 4 2.29 -6.64 -0.39
CA THR A 4 3.14 -7.64 0.26
C THR A 4 2.93 -9.05 -0.30
N GLY A 5 1.90 -9.24 -1.12
CA GLY A 5 1.56 -10.50 -1.79
C GLY A 5 0.15 -10.42 -2.37
N GLY A 6 -0.14 -11.15 -3.44
CA GLY A 6 -1.48 -11.28 -4.05
C GLY A 6 -2.36 -10.03 -3.92
N GLU A 7 -3.37 -10.09 -3.06
CA GLU A 7 -4.32 -9.01 -2.78
C GLU A 7 -4.12 -8.36 -1.39
N THR A 8 -2.94 -8.55 -0.78
CA THR A 8 -2.58 -8.01 0.54
C THR A 8 -1.72 -6.76 0.43
N PHE A 9 -2.04 -5.78 1.28
CA PHE A 9 -1.38 -4.48 1.30
C PHE A 9 -1.03 -4.07 2.71
N ALA A 10 0.20 -3.60 2.90
CA ALA A 10 0.67 -3.07 4.17
C ALA A 10 0.82 -1.54 4.10
N ARG A 11 0.42 -0.85 5.18
CA ARG A 11 0.79 0.55 5.36
C ARG A 11 2.24 0.59 5.83
N ARG A 12 3.08 1.29 5.06
CA ARG A 12 4.46 1.58 5.44
C ARG A 12 4.64 3.08 5.54
N VAL A 13 5.30 3.49 6.61
CA VAL A 13 5.77 4.87 6.77
C VAL A 13 7.02 5.02 5.91
N LEU A 14 7.01 6.02 5.03
CA LEU A 14 8.13 6.35 4.16
C LEU A 14 8.72 7.69 4.60
N THR A 15 10.04 7.81 4.48
CA THR A 15 10.71 9.11 4.56
C THR A 15 10.69 9.71 3.16
N LEU A 16 9.98 10.83 3.01
CA LEU A 16 9.82 11.52 1.73
C LEU A 16 10.83 12.67 1.63
N GLY A 17 11.37 12.87 0.43
CA GLY A 17 12.27 13.96 0.08
C GLY A 17 11.55 15.07 -0.70
N ALA A 18 12.23 15.63 -1.68
CA ALA A 18 11.66 16.68 -2.53
C ALA A 18 10.42 16.20 -3.31
N ARG A 19 9.50 17.12 -3.58
CA ARG A 19 8.34 16.88 -4.44
C ARG A 19 8.26 17.95 -5.52
N ASP A 20 7.93 17.54 -6.74
CA ASP A 20 7.84 18.41 -7.92
C ASP A 20 6.38 18.52 -8.42
N GLY A 21 5.41 18.29 -7.53
CA GLY A 21 3.97 18.34 -7.85
C GLY A 21 3.43 17.11 -8.60
N SER A 22 4.23 16.49 -9.47
CA SER A 22 3.89 15.24 -10.16
C SER A 22 4.59 14.00 -9.58
N ARG A 23 5.78 14.19 -9.00
CA ARG A 23 6.63 13.13 -8.44
C ARG A 23 7.08 13.51 -7.03
N THR A 24 7.27 12.49 -6.19
CA THR A 24 7.80 12.63 -4.83
C THR A 24 8.97 11.69 -4.67
N GLU A 25 10.08 12.22 -4.15
CA GLU A 25 11.28 11.45 -3.84
C GLU A 25 11.07 10.62 -2.56
N ILE A 26 11.58 9.40 -2.55
CA ILE A 26 11.57 8.51 -1.37
C ILE A 26 13.01 8.37 -0.90
N LEU A 27 13.29 8.87 0.30
CA LEU A 27 14.61 8.84 0.93
C LEU A 27 14.84 7.53 1.70
N ALA A 28 13.79 6.95 2.28
CA ALA A 28 13.86 5.70 3.03
C ALA A 28 12.50 5.01 3.19
N GLY A 29 12.54 3.71 3.51
CA GLY A 29 11.35 2.90 3.84
C GLY A 29 10.76 2.12 2.66
N LEU A 30 11.39 2.18 1.48
CA LEU A 30 11.06 1.39 0.30
C LEU A 30 12.34 0.72 -0.23
N ASP A 31 12.24 -0.56 -0.56
CA ASP A 31 13.32 -1.34 -1.16
C ASP A 31 13.07 -1.56 -2.67
N LEU A 32 14.12 -1.94 -3.40
CA LEU A 32 14.02 -2.19 -4.84
C LEU A 32 13.21 -3.47 -5.09
N GLY A 33 12.30 -3.40 -6.07
CA GLY A 33 11.38 -4.50 -6.40
C GLY A 33 10.06 -4.49 -5.62
N GLU A 34 9.90 -3.58 -4.65
CA GLU A 34 8.64 -3.44 -3.92
C GLU A 34 7.58 -2.70 -4.75
N ARG A 35 6.35 -3.23 -4.76
CA ARG A 35 5.23 -2.67 -5.51
C ARG A 35 4.43 -1.69 -4.65
N VAL A 36 4.50 -0.41 -5.03
CA VAL A 36 3.76 0.68 -4.38
C VAL A 36 2.44 0.97 -5.10
N VAL A 37 1.40 1.26 -4.32
CA VAL A 37 0.12 1.75 -4.84
C VAL A 37 0.22 3.25 -5.10
N THR A 38 0.23 3.65 -6.37
CA THR A 38 0.32 5.07 -6.79
C THR A 38 -1.03 5.64 -7.26
N VAL A 39 -1.99 4.79 -7.62
CA VAL A 39 -3.35 5.17 -8.03
C VAL A 39 -4.36 4.41 -7.16
N GLY A 40 -5.45 5.07 -6.74
CA GLY A 40 -6.49 4.42 -5.92
C GLY A 40 -6.08 4.16 -4.46
N ALA A 41 -5.08 4.89 -3.93
CA ALA A 41 -4.59 4.70 -2.56
C ALA A 41 -5.69 4.86 -1.48
N TYR A 42 -6.74 5.64 -1.77
CA TYR A 42 -7.90 5.77 -0.88
C TYR A 42 -8.77 4.50 -0.85
N GLN A 43 -8.99 3.86 -2.00
CA GLN A 43 -9.72 2.59 -2.08
C GLN A 43 -8.96 1.48 -1.37
N VAL A 44 -7.62 1.42 -1.53
CA VAL A 44 -6.77 0.48 -0.79
C VAL A 44 -6.85 0.75 0.71
N ARG A 45 -6.82 2.02 1.14
CA ARG A 45 -7.03 2.38 2.55
C ARG A 45 -8.39 1.88 3.07
N LEU A 46 -9.47 2.08 2.33
CA LEU A 46 -10.80 1.64 2.73
C LEU A 46 -10.88 0.10 2.81
N ALA A 47 -10.37 -0.62 1.81
CA ALA A 47 -10.30 -2.08 1.81
C ALA A 47 -9.46 -2.61 2.99
N SER A 48 -8.33 -1.97 3.30
CA SER A 48 -7.50 -2.32 4.47
C SER A 48 -8.19 -2.05 5.80
N LEU A 49 -9.09 -1.05 5.89
CA LEU A 49 -9.87 -0.75 7.10
C LEU A 49 -11.07 -1.69 7.27
N SER A 50 -11.65 -2.16 6.17
CA SER A 50 -12.71 -3.18 6.18
C SER A 50 -12.15 -4.59 6.41
N GLY A 51 -10.84 -4.80 6.32
CA GLY A 51 -10.15 -6.08 6.50
C GLY A 51 -10.07 -6.60 7.95
N GLY A 52 -10.94 -6.12 8.84
CA GLY A 52 -11.14 -6.70 10.17
C GLY A 52 -11.89 -8.04 10.16
N ASP A 53 -12.43 -8.47 9.00
CA ASP A 53 -13.11 -9.76 8.86
C ASP A 53 -12.93 -10.31 7.42
N PHE A 54 -11.77 -10.93 7.16
CA PHE A 54 -11.65 -11.98 6.14
C PHE A 54 -11.20 -13.31 6.76
N ALA A 55 -11.37 -13.44 8.09
CA ALA A 55 -11.31 -14.71 8.81
C ALA A 55 -12.73 -15.32 8.87
N GLY A 56 -13.32 -15.58 7.71
CA GLY A 56 -14.74 -15.92 7.63
C GLY A 56 -15.15 -16.73 6.41
N GLY A 57 -14.52 -17.90 6.24
CA GLY A 57 -15.19 -19.14 5.82
C GLY A 57 -15.93 -19.22 4.48
N HIS A 58 -15.40 -20.10 3.60
CA HIS A 58 -16.05 -20.94 2.58
C HIS A 58 -16.89 -20.26 1.46
N GLY A 59 -16.88 -20.75 0.23
CA GLY A 59 -16.34 -21.98 -0.33
C GLY A 59 -16.96 -22.25 -1.70
N HIS A 60 -16.31 -23.16 -2.44
CA HIS A 60 -16.71 -23.84 -3.69
C HIS A 60 -16.98 -22.99 -4.93
#